data_AF-A0A7S3M8R6-F1
#
_entry.id   AF-A0A7S3M8R6-F1
#
_cell.length_a   1.000
_cell.length_b   1.000
_cell.length_c   1.000
_cell.angle_alpha   90.00
_cell.angle_beta   90.00
_cell.angle_gamma   90.00
#
_symmetry.space_group_name_H-M   'P 1'
#
loop_
_entity.id
_entity.type
_entity.pdbx_description
1 polymer ?
#
loop_
_entity_poly.entity_id
_entity_poly.type
_entity_poly.pdbx_seq_one_letter_code
_entity_poly.pdbx_strand_id
1 'polypeptide(L)'
;KKSIFKPAAFFKGIVLPMAQEQCTLREAVVLSSVLAKATIPSMHVAATIVRLCVMTPWYGTSSILLTTMLNKKYALPLQVIEHLVSHFCAFGSDDRLLPVVWHRALLVFAQRYKFDLNEEQRKRLKELLKVHFHEAVGSEVRRELLAPKPGEVSDPSAAATRMEVS
;
A
#
# COMPACT_ATOMS: atom_id res chain seq x y z
N LYS A 1 -17.79 18.06 5.44
CA LYS A 1 -18.43 17.07 6.34
C LYS A 1 -19.80 16.56 5.82
N LYS A 2 -20.70 17.40 5.27
CA LYS A 2 -22.02 16.96 4.77
C LYS A 2 -22.01 16.07 3.50
N SER A 3 -20.96 16.12 2.67
CA SER A 3 -20.86 15.28 1.45
C SER A 3 -20.48 13.81 1.71
N ILE A 4 -19.96 13.48 2.90
CA ILE A 4 -19.55 12.11 3.26
C ILE A 4 -20.76 11.19 3.52
N PHE A 5 -21.95 11.76 3.78
CA PHE A 5 -23.18 10.99 4.01
C PHE A 5 -23.60 10.14 2.81
N LYS A 6 -23.06 10.40 1.61
CA LYS A 6 -23.18 9.54 0.43
C LYS A 6 -21.78 9.12 -0.06
N PRO A 7 -21.18 8.06 0.51
CA PRO A 7 -19.81 7.65 0.21
C PRO A 7 -19.56 7.46 -1.29
N ALA A 8 -20.51 6.85 -2.01
CA ALA A 8 -20.41 6.65 -3.45
C ALA A 8 -20.31 7.98 -4.24
N ALA A 9 -21.09 8.99 -3.87
CA ALA A 9 -21.04 10.31 -4.51
C ALA A 9 -19.75 11.06 -4.17
N PHE A 10 -19.27 10.92 -2.92
CA PHE A 10 -18.01 11.53 -2.50
C PHE A 10 -16.81 10.97 -3.26
N PHE A 11 -16.69 9.64 -3.39
CA PHE A 11 -15.58 9.04 -4.13
C PHE A 11 -15.65 9.33 -5.63
N LYS A 12 -16.82 9.12 -6.24
CA LYS A 12 -16.99 9.32 -7.69
C LYS A 12 -16.91 10.79 -8.10
N GLY A 13 -17.40 11.71 -7.27
CA GLY A 13 -17.49 13.12 -7.61
C GLY A 13 -16.34 14.00 -7.13
N ILE A 14 -15.53 13.53 -6.16
CA ILE A 14 -14.42 14.33 -5.59
C ILE A 14 -13.11 13.56 -5.64
N VAL A 15 -13.03 12.40 -4.98
CA VAL A 15 -11.75 11.70 -4.79
C VAL A 15 -11.15 11.20 -6.09
N LEU A 16 -11.97 10.56 -6.94
CA LEU A 16 -11.49 9.97 -8.19
C LEU A 16 -11.13 11.05 -9.24
N PRO A 17 -11.96 12.08 -9.49
CA PRO A 17 -11.57 13.15 -10.40
C PRO A 17 -10.27 13.84 -9.98
N MET A 18 -10.10 14.14 -8.69
CA MET A 18 -8.87 14.75 -8.16
C MET A 18 -7.64 13.84 -8.26
N ALA A 19 -7.81 12.53 -8.37
CA ALA A 19 -6.69 11.61 -8.61
C ALA A 19 -6.38 11.43 -10.10
N GLN A 20 -7.36 11.66 -10.98
CA GLN A 20 -7.20 11.62 -12.44
C GLN A 20 -6.58 12.90 -12.99
N GLU A 21 -6.92 14.03 -12.37
CA GLU A 21 -6.32 15.33 -12.66
C GLU A 21 -5.14 15.56 -11.71
N GLN A 22 -4.14 16.33 -12.15
CA GLN A 22 -2.97 16.64 -11.33
C GLN A 22 -3.37 17.55 -10.16
N CYS A 23 -3.86 16.97 -9.05
CA CYS A 23 -4.17 17.75 -7.85
C CYS A 23 -2.90 18.25 -7.16
N THR A 24 -3.02 19.40 -6.50
CA THR A 24 -1.91 19.97 -5.73
C THR A 24 -1.67 19.21 -4.43
N LEU A 25 -0.45 19.30 -3.89
CA LEU A 25 -0.11 18.71 -2.60
C LEU A 25 -1.02 19.21 -1.46
N ARG A 26 -1.39 20.49 -1.46
CA ARG A 26 -2.27 21.08 -0.44
C ARG A 26 -3.65 20.45 -0.48
N GLU A 27 -4.22 20.30 -1.67
CA GLU A 27 -5.53 19.68 -1.86
C GLU A 27 -5.52 18.22 -1.42
N ALA A 28 -4.50 17.45 -1.82
CA ALA A 28 -4.36 16.06 -1.41
C ALA A 28 -4.23 15.91 0.12
N VAL A 29 -3.53 16.83 0.79
CA VAL A 29 -3.40 16.85 2.26
C VAL A 29 -4.71 17.22 2.95
N VAL A 30 -5.46 18.20 2.43
CA VAL A 30 -6.77 18.56 2.98
C VAL A 30 -7.76 17.40 2.81
N LEU A 31 -7.82 16.82 1.61
CA LEU A 31 -8.71 15.70 1.32
C LEU A 31 -8.36 14.46 2.16
N SER A 32 -7.08 14.15 2.33
CA SER A 32 -6.65 13.07 3.21
C SER A 32 -7.05 13.29 4.66
N SER A 33 -6.93 14.52 5.19
CA SER A 33 -7.41 14.83 6.55
C SER A 33 -8.92 14.59 6.72
N VAL A 34 -9.70 14.93 5.69
CA VAL A 34 -11.15 14.68 5.68
C VAL A 34 -11.45 13.18 5.61
N LEU A 35 -10.77 12.44 4.72
CA LEU A 35 -10.90 10.98 4.58
C LEU A 35 -10.51 10.22 5.86
N ALA A 36 -9.45 10.66 6.53
CA ALA A 36 -8.99 10.05 7.78
C ALA A 36 -10.09 10.10 8.86
N LYS A 37 -10.76 11.25 8.99
CA LYS A 37 -11.82 11.50 9.98
C LYS A 37 -13.18 10.93 9.59
N ALA A 38 -13.40 10.66 8.31
CA ALA A 38 -14.65 10.12 7.81
C ALA A 38 -14.81 8.64 8.19
N THR A 39 -16.01 8.26 8.63
CA THR A 39 -16.43 6.86 8.73
C THR A 39 -16.99 6.43 7.39
N ILE A 40 -16.34 5.46 6.74
CA ILE A 40 -16.66 5.04 5.38
C ILE A 40 -16.79 3.51 5.37
N PRO A 41 -17.84 2.94 4.76
CA PRO A 41 -17.94 1.49 4.58
C PRO A 41 -16.73 0.91 3.82
N SER A 42 -16.21 -0.23 4.30
CA SER A 42 -15.01 -0.88 3.74
C SER A 42 -15.13 -1.18 2.24
N MET A 43 -16.32 -1.56 1.78
CA MET A 43 -16.60 -1.84 0.36
C MET A 43 -16.31 -0.65 -0.56
N HIS A 44 -16.65 0.58 -0.14
CA HIS A 44 -16.37 1.77 -0.94
C HIS A 44 -14.88 2.12 -0.94
N VAL A 45 -14.20 1.90 0.18
CA VAL A 45 -12.75 2.10 0.27
C VAL A 45 -12.01 1.10 -0.63
N ALA A 46 -12.37 -0.19 -0.56
CA ALA A 46 -11.84 -1.25 -1.41
C ALA A 46 -11.97 -0.90 -2.91
N ALA A 47 -13.18 -0.54 -3.37
CA ALA A 47 -13.41 -0.16 -4.75
C ALA A 47 -12.58 1.07 -5.18
N THR A 48 -12.46 2.06 -4.30
CA THR A 48 -11.67 3.28 -4.57
C THR A 48 -10.17 2.97 -4.64
N ILE A 49 -9.65 2.12 -3.75
CA ILE A 49 -8.25 1.67 -3.79
C ILE A 49 -7.94 1.01 -5.13
N VAL A 50 -8.77 0.05 -5.56
CA VAL A 50 -8.57 -0.63 -6.85
C VAL A 50 -8.58 0.39 -7.99
N ARG A 51 -9.51 1.35 -7.98
CA ARG A 51 -9.57 2.39 -9.00
C ARG A 51 -8.32 3.28 -9.02
N LEU A 52 -7.76 3.66 -7.87
CA LEU A 52 -6.50 4.39 -7.80
C LEU A 52 -5.31 3.57 -8.33
N CYS A 53 -5.30 2.26 -8.06
CA CYS A 53 -4.21 1.36 -8.46
C CYS A 53 -4.09 1.24 -10.00
N VAL A 54 -5.22 1.28 -10.71
CA VAL A 54 -5.29 1.13 -12.18
C VAL A 54 -5.33 2.46 -12.92
N MET A 55 -5.27 3.59 -12.21
CA MET A 55 -5.43 4.91 -12.81
C MET A 55 -4.15 5.36 -13.52
N THR A 56 -4.30 5.81 -14.76
CA THR A 56 -3.22 6.37 -15.58
C THR A 56 -3.63 7.75 -16.11
N PRO A 57 -2.72 8.74 -16.15
CA PRO A 57 -1.35 8.74 -15.62
C PRO A 57 -1.32 8.70 -14.07
N TRP A 58 -0.21 8.23 -13.51
CA TRP A 58 0.00 8.22 -12.06
C TRP A 58 0.60 9.54 -11.57
N TYR A 59 0.07 10.06 -10.47
CA TYR A 59 0.60 11.23 -9.76
C TYR A 59 0.96 10.87 -8.31
N GLY A 60 2.06 11.43 -7.79
CA GLY A 60 2.51 11.19 -6.42
C GLY A 60 1.49 11.59 -5.34
N THR A 61 0.60 12.54 -5.64
CA THR A 61 -0.51 12.93 -4.74
C THR A 61 -1.52 11.81 -4.53
N SER A 62 -1.73 10.92 -5.50
CA SER A 62 -2.60 9.75 -5.36
C SER A 62 -2.09 8.80 -4.26
N SER A 63 -0.77 8.71 -4.04
CA SER A 63 -0.20 7.93 -2.93
C SER A 63 -0.54 8.49 -1.55
N ILE A 64 -0.80 9.80 -1.41
CA ILE A 64 -1.25 10.40 -0.15
C ILE A 64 -2.66 9.89 0.20
N LEU A 65 -3.56 9.87 -0.80
CA LEU A 65 -4.91 9.36 -0.65
C LEU A 65 -4.92 7.86 -0.37
N LEU A 66 -4.08 7.10 -1.10
CA LEU A 66 -3.90 5.66 -0.89
C LEU A 66 -3.43 5.35 0.54
N THR A 67 -2.37 6.02 1.00
CA THR A 67 -1.83 5.87 2.37
C THR A 67 -2.90 6.11 3.43
N THR A 68 -3.76 7.12 3.20
CA THR A 68 -4.84 7.47 4.12
C THR A 68 -5.89 6.37 4.21
N MET A 69 -6.27 5.79 3.07
CA MET A 69 -7.24 4.70 3.02
C MET A 69 -6.71 3.42 3.66
N LEU A 70 -5.44 3.07 3.42
CA LEU A 70 -4.79 1.92 4.05
C LEU A 70 -4.68 2.09 5.57
N ASN A 71 -4.45 3.30 6.06
CA ASN A 71 -4.42 3.59 7.50
C ASN A 71 -5.77 3.43 8.21
N LYS A 72 -6.89 3.28 7.48
CA LYS A 72 -8.18 2.96 8.09
C LYS A 72 -8.28 1.50 8.57
N LYS A 73 -7.30 0.64 8.24
CA LYS A 73 -7.16 -0.74 8.73
C LYS A 73 -8.40 -1.62 8.51
N TYR A 74 -9.10 -1.41 7.40
CA TYR A 74 -10.20 -2.29 7.03
C TYR A 74 -9.66 -3.65 6.59
N ALA A 75 -10.42 -4.72 6.88
CA ALA A 75 -10.21 -6.02 6.24
C ALA A 75 -10.51 -5.86 4.74
N LEU A 76 -9.46 -5.98 3.91
CA LEU A 76 -9.58 -5.84 2.47
C LEU A 76 -9.74 -7.23 1.83
N PRO A 77 -10.59 -7.39 0.79
CA PRO A 77 -10.62 -8.61 0.01
C PRO A 77 -9.25 -8.91 -0.62
N LEU A 78 -8.88 -10.19 -0.72
CA LEU A 78 -7.59 -10.61 -1.28
C LEU A 78 -7.35 -10.09 -2.71
N GLN A 79 -8.42 -9.93 -3.51
CA GLN A 79 -8.32 -9.31 -4.84
C GLN A 79 -7.82 -7.86 -4.78
N VAL A 80 -8.21 -7.09 -3.77
CA VAL A 80 -7.72 -5.71 -3.57
C VAL A 80 -6.24 -5.73 -3.20
N ILE A 81 -5.81 -6.71 -2.39
CA ILE A 81 -4.39 -6.91 -2.06
C ILE A 81 -3.58 -7.21 -3.33
N GLU A 82 -4.08 -8.08 -4.21
CA GLU A 82 -3.40 -8.36 -5.49
C GLU A 82 -3.29 -7.09 -6.36
N HIS A 83 -4.35 -6.28 -6.45
CA HIS A 83 -4.29 -5.01 -7.18
C HIS A 83 -3.25 -4.03 -6.59
N LEU A 84 -3.13 -3.97 -5.25
CA LEU A 84 -2.11 -3.17 -4.57
C LEU A 84 -0.69 -3.67 -4.88
N VAL A 85 -0.46 -4.99 -4.80
CA VAL A 85 0.84 -5.58 -5.13
C VAL A 85 1.20 -5.30 -6.58
N SER A 86 0.26 -5.52 -7.51
CA SER A 86 0.44 -5.25 -8.93
C SER A 86 0.76 -3.78 -9.19
N HIS A 87 0.04 -2.85 -8.56
CA HIS A 87 0.29 -1.42 -8.64
C HIS A 87 1.72 -1.05 -8.21
N PHE A 88 2.18 -1.51 -7.04
CA PHE A 88 3.54 -1.21 -6.59
C PHE A 88 4.60 -1.85 -7.49
N CYS A 89 4.41 -3.10 -7.90
CA CYS A 89 5.36 -3.81 -8.76
C CYS A 89 5.48 -3.21 -10.16
N ALA A 90 4.44 -2.53 -10.67
CA ALA A 90 4.49 -1.85 -11.97
C ALA A 90 5.56 -0.75 -12.03
N PHE A 91 5.95 -0.18 -10.88
CA PHE A 91 7.04 0.80 -10.79
C PHE A 91 8.44 0.15 -10.84
N GLY A 92 8.54 -1.18 -10.82
CA GLY A 92 9.83 -1.88 -10.91
C GLY A 92 10.59 -1.63 -12.22
N SER A 93 9.88 -1.21 -13.28
CA SER A 93 10.46 -0.82 -14.57
C SER A 93 10.49 0.70 -14.77
N ASP A 94 10.16 1.48 -13.74
CA ASP A 94 10.16 2.94 -13.78
C ASP A 94 11.49 3.47 -13.27
N ASP A 95 12.27 4.13 -14.14
CA ASP A 95 13.59 4.68 -13.79
C ASP A 95 13.50 6.04 -13.06
N ARG A 96 12.29 6.58 -12.87
CA ARG A 96 12.11 7.87 -12.20
C ARG A 96 12.36 7.73 -10.70
N LEU A 97 12.88 8.80 -10.10
CA LEU A 97 12.97 8.92 -8.64
C LEU A 97 11.56 9.00 -8.05
N LEU A 98 11.15 7.93 -7.36
CA LEU A 98 9.85 7.88 -6.72
C LEU A 98 9.82 8.80 -5.49
N PRO A 99 8.75 9.59 -5.29
CA PRO A 99 8.68 10.50 -4.17
C PRO A 99 8.49 9.75 -2.85
N VAL A 100 8.94 10.34 -1.74
CA VAL A 100 8.83 9.73 -0.39
C VAL A 100 7.41 9.32 -0.01
N VAL A 101 6.38 10.02 -0.53
CA VAL A 101 4.97 9.68 -0.30
C VAL A 101 4.57 8.32 -0.88
N TRP A 102 5.23 7.87 -1.96
CA TRP A 102 5.05 6.54 -2.53
C TRP A 102 5.65 5.47 -1.61
N HIS A 103 6.89 5.68 -1.14
CA HIS A 103 7.55 4.76 -0.20
C HIS A 103 6.77 4.63 1.11
N ARG A 104 6.20 5.74 1.61
CA ARG A 104 5.32 5.74 2.79
C ARG A 104 4.04 4.95 2.55
N ALA A 105 3.44 5.03 1.36
CA ALA A 105 2.28 4.23 1.00
C ALA A 105 2.61 2.73 1.03
N LEU A 106 3.76 2.34 0.47
CA LEU A 106 4.26 0.97 0.50
C LEU A 106 4.54 0.48 1.94
N LEU A 107 5.13 1.32 2.79
CA LEU A 107 5.37 0.99 4.20
C LEU A 107 4.05 0.73 4.94
N VAL A 108 3.06 1.63 4.79
CA VAL A 108 1.77 1.44 5.44
C VAL A 108 1.08 0.18 4.92
N PHE A 109 1.18 -0.11 3.62
CA PHE A 109 0.67 -1.36 3.06
C PHE A 109 1.32 -2.58 3.73
N ALA A 110 2.65 -2.63 3.82
CA ALA A 110 3.38 -3.72 4.47
C ALA A 110 3.02 -3.85 5.97
N GLN A 111 2.97 -2.74 6.71
CA GLN A 111 2.64 -2.75 8.14
C GLN A 111 1.23 -3.28 8.44
N ARG A 112 0.27 -3.02 7.54
CA ARG A 112 -1.15 -3.37 7.76
C ARG A 112 -1.53 -4.73 7.19
N TYR A 113 -0.98 -5.08 6.03
CA TYR A 113 -1.45 -6.21 5.22
C TYR A 113 -0.38 -7.28 4.99
N LYS A 114 0.76 -7.24 5.69
CA LYS A 114 1.81 -8.28 5.58
C LYS A 114 1.27 -9.69 5.75
N PHE A 115 0.30 -9.94 6.62
CA PHE A 115 -0.19 -11.29 6.87
C PHE A 115 -1.14 -11.81 5.76
N ASP A 116 -1.70 -10.91 4.97
CA ASP A 116 -2.59 -11.23 3.84
C ASP A 116 -1.82 -11.52 2.54
N LEU A 117 -0.51 -11.29 2.52
CA LEU A 117 0.35 -11.61 1.38
C LEU A 117 0.68 -13.10 1.31
N ASN A 118 0.75 -13.64 0.09
CA ASN A 118 1.39 -14.92 -0.20
C ASN A 118 2.91 -14.76 -0.41
N GLU A 119 3.63 -15.88 -0.52
CA GLU A 119 5.10 -15.87 -0.66
C GLU A 119 5.58 -15.19 -1.94
N GLU A 120 4.89 -15.41 -3.06
CA GLU A 120 5.25 -14.85 -4.36
C GLU A 120 5.05 -13.33 -4.39
N GLN A 121 3.93 -12.83 -3.86
CA GLN A 121 3.67 -11.40 -3.68
C GLN A 121 4.74 -10.76 -2.78
N ARG A 122 5.10 -11.42 -1.67
CA ARG A 122 6.20 -10.97 -0.79
C ARG A 122 7.53 -10.89 -1.55
N LYS A 123 7.85 -11.90 -2.35
CA LYS A 123 9.07 -11.95 -3.16
C LYS A 123 9.12 -10.81 -4.16
N ARG A 124 8.03 -10.58 -4.91
CA ARG A 124 7.92 -9.46 -5.86
C ARG A 124 8.14 -8.09 -5.20
N LEU A 125 7.55 -7.85 -4.02
CA LEU A 125 7.78 -6.61 -3.27
C LEU A 125 9.22 -6.47 -2.76
N LYS A 126 9.88 -7.58 -2.39
CA LYS A 126 11.30 -7.57 -2.02
C LYS A 126 12.20 -7.23 -3.21
N GLU A 127 11.91 -7.76 -4.40
CA GLU A 127 12.64 -7.38 -5.63
C GLU A 127 12.43 -5.90 -5.96
N LEU A 128 11.19 -5.39 -5.81
CA LEU A 128 10.91 -3.96 -5.99
C LEU A 128 11.76 -3.07 -5.06
N LEU A 129 11.95 -3.47 -3.79
CA LEU A 129 12.80 -2.73 -2.86
C LEU A 129 14.28 -2.71 -3.22
N LYS A 130 14.76 -3.65 -4.06
CA LYS A 130 16.14 -3.62 -4.57
C LYS A 130 16.31 -2.55 -5.65
N VAL A 131 15.26 -2.32 -6.44
CA VAL A 131 15.24 -1.29 -7.49
C VAL A 131 15.02 0.09 -6.86
N HIS A 132 13.98 0.22 -6.03
CA HIS A 132 13.55 1.48 -5.43
C HIS A 132 13.76 1.47 -3.91
N PHE A 133 14.98 1.78 -3.48
CA PHE A 133 15.35 1.80 -2.06
C PHE A 133 15.43 3.23 -1.50
N HIS A 134 14.79 3.45 -0.36
CA HIS A 134 14.91 4.69 0.42
C HIS A 134 15.44 4.35 1.81
N GLU A 135 16.53 4.97 2.24
CA GLU A 135 17.27 4.60 3.47
C GLU A 135 16.38 4.54 4.73
N ALA A 136 15.64 5.62 5.00
CA ALA A 136 14.80 5.72 6.20
C ALA A 136 13.51 4.87 6.15
N VAL A 137 12.93 4.62 4.97
CA VAL A 137 11.58 4.00 4.84
C VAL A 137 11.69 2.56 4.34
N GLY A 138 12.54 2.30 3.35
CA GLY A 138 12.74 0.99 2.74
C GLY A 138 13.30 -0.05 3.71
N SER A 139 14.13 0.37 4.67
CA SER A 139 14.60 -0.49 5.77
C SER A 139 13.44 -1.01 6.62
N GLU A 140 12.47 -0.14 6.94
CA GLU A 140 11.25 -0.54 7.65
C GLU A 140 10.35 -1.43 6.79
N VAL A 141 10.18 -1.12 5.50
CA VAL A 141 9.38 -2.00 4.61
C VAL A 141 9.99 -3.41 4.57
N ARG A 142 11.32 -3.50 4.42
CA ARG A 142 12.03 -4.78 4.41
C ARG A 142 11.84 -5.54 5.73
N ARG A 143 11.93 -4.85 6.87
CA ARG A 143 11.68 -5.44 8.20
C ARG A 143 10.26 -6.03 8.28
N GLU A 144 9.25 -5.28 7.84
CA GLU A 144 7.85 -5.75 7.87
C GLU A 144 7.59 -6.94 6.94
N LEU A 145 8.22 -6.97 5.76
CA LEU A 145 8.06 -8.07 4.80
C LEU A 145 8.84 -9.35 5.19
N LEU A 146 9.78 -9.25 6.11
CA LEU A 146 10.52 -10.38 6.69
C LEU A 146 9.89 -10.91 7.99
N ALA A 147 8.94 -10.18 8.57
CA ALA A 147 8.29 -10.60 9.80
C ALA A 147 7.53 -11.93 9.58
N PRO A 148 7.78 -12.96 10.41
CA PRO A 148 7.06 -14.23 10.33
C PRO A 148 5.58 -14.05 10.66
N LYS A 149 4.70 -14.92 10.13
CA LYS A 149 3.29 -14.90 10.53
C LYS A 149 3.17 -15.34 12.00
N PRO A 150 2.31 -14.71 12.81
CA PRO A 150 2.06 -15.15 14.18
C PRO A 150 1.52 -16.58 14.15
N GLY A 151 2.23 -17.53 14.76
CA GLY A 151 1.86 -18.94 14.78
C GLY A 151 2.68 -19.83 13.84
N GLU A 152 3.47 -19.28 12.90
CA GLU A 152 4.60 -20.00 12.34
C GLU A 152 5.71 -19.99 13.39
N VAL A 153 5.72 -21.02 14.24
CA VAL A 153 6.90 -21.36 15.01
C VAL A 153 7.99 -21.59 13.97
N SER A 154 8.94 -20.66 13.88
CA SER A 154 10.17 -20.90 13.15
C SER A 154 10.84 -22.08 13.84
N ASP A 155 10.64 -23.27 13.25
CA ASP A 155 11.13 -24.52 13.76
C ASP A 155 12.66 -24.41 13.92
N PRO A 156 13.21 -24.44 15.15
CA PRO A 156 14.66 -24.30 15.35
C PRO A 156 15.45 -25.49 14.78
N SER A 157 14.78 -26.52 14.27
CA SER A 157 15.38 -27.73 13.70
C SER A 157 16.16 -27.48 12.40
N ALA A 158 15.80 -26.48 11.59
CA ALA A 158 16.49 -26.21 10.32
C ALA A 158 17.89 -25.59 10.46
N ALA A 159 18.26 -25.13 11.66
CA ALA A 159 19.60 -24.59 11.94
C ALA A 159 20.62 -25.67 12.34
N ALA A 160 20.18 -26.87 12.74
CA ALA A 160 21.07 -27.92 13.28
C ALA A 160 21.70 -28.83 12.21
N THR A 161 21.11 -28.96 11.02
CA THR A 161 21.61 -29.92 9.99
C THR A 161 22.86 -29.43 9.23
N ARG A 162 23.42 -28.25 9.53
CA ARG A 162 24.62 -27.73 8.84
C ARG A 162 25.91 -27.80 9.68
N MET A 163 25.89 -28.46 10.84
CA MET A 163 27.08 -28.61 11.70
C MET A 163 27.54 -30.05 11.99
N GLU A 164 26.95 -31.07 11.34
CA GLU A 164 27.39 -32.48 11.51
C GLU A 164 27.95 -33.13 10.23
N VAL A 165 28.43 -32.34 9.28
CA VAL A 165 29.26 -32.87 8.19
C VAL A 165 30.52 -32.02 8.03
N SER A 166 31.47 -32.23 8.94
CA SER A 166 32.91 -31.94 8.77
C SER A 166 33.70 -32.81 9.72
#